data_AF-A0A5C4L7H7-F1
#
_entry.id   AF-A0A5C4L7H7-F1
#
_cell.length_a   1.000
_cell.length_b   1.000
_cell.length_c   1.000
_cell.angle_alpha   90.00
_cell.angle_beta   90.00
_cell.angle_gamma   90.00
#
_symmetry.space_group_name_H-M   'P 1'
#
loop_
_entity.id
_entity.type
_entity.pdbx_description
1 polymer ?
#
loop_
_entity_poly.entity_id
_entity_poly.type
_entity_poly.pdbx_seq_one_letter_code
_entity_poly.pdbx_strand_id
1 'polypeptide(L)'
;MVSMTLALMTVLPSRRAIVASAAALLAAPVAKVAPAAAVLALPAPVAVADPILSAIRTHRRAWAAFQIAPDDEAEGAEHAEYEAAMRLLGTACRTRSGAHALIAHLRWYIEEESANLLTCGLGGCDLGDLIRTRLAELVLFVPEASPPAVIALPAPRGPSTLLAAIETHRSANLAVNQAVADYVRAEEDSAPDEPLMLAIADRAAEEEVAALNALLALTPADAEEVRTLTAYLSTVAQDFDKQAFGAWLFERFAVMIARAQIQA
;
A
#
# COMPACT_ATOMS: atom_id res chain seq x y z
N MET A 1 22.16 -25.17 2.57
CA MET A 1 21.12 -24.17 2.22
C MET A 1 20.03 -24.25 3.26
N VAL A 2 20.18 -23.50 4.34
CA VAL A 2 19.08 -23.27 5.28
C VAL A 2 18.09 -22.39 4.52
N SER A 3 16.85 -22.86 4.32
CA SER A 3 15.83 -22.06 3.67
C SER A 3 15.60 -20.79 4.50
N MET A 4 15.53 -19.62 3.86
CA MET A 4 15.28 -18.32 4.51
C MET A 4 14.08 -18.36 5.48
N THR A 5 13.08 -19.19 5.17
CA THR A 5 11.92 -19.50 6.01
C THR A 5 12.27 -20.17 7.35
N LEU A 6 13.30 -21.02 7.35
CA LEU A 6 13.80 -21.70 8.55
C LEU A 6 14.55 -20.71 9.45
N ALA A 7 15.39 -19.84 8.87
CA ALA A 7 16.10 -18.78 9.61
C ALA A 7 15.10 -17.82 10.30
N LEU A 8 14.04 -17.40 9.61
CA LEU A 8 12.94 -16.59 10.16
C LEU A 8 12.19 -17.28 11.31
N MET A 9 12.12 -18.62 11.33
CA MET A 9 11.44 -19.41 12.35
C MET A 9 12.33 -19.74 13.56
N THR A 10 13.66 -19.78 13.39
CA THR A 10 14.62 -20.07 14.45
C THR A 10 15.12 -18.82 15.16
N VAL A 11 15.22 -17.69 14.46
CA VAL A 11 15.75 -16.42 15.00
C VAL A 11 14.72 -15.67 15.86
N LEU A 12 13.41 -15.83 15.63
CA LEU A 12 12.40 -14.92 16.20
C LEU A 12 11.42 -15.55 17.20
N PRO A 13 11.79 -15.71 18.49
CA PRO A 13 10.85 -16.08 19.55
C PRO A 13 9.67 -15.11 19.67
N SER A 14 9.86 -13.84 19.30
CA SER A 14 8.85 -12.76 19.31
C SER A 14 7.65 -13.05 18.41
N ARG A 15 7.83 -13.80 17.31
CA ARG A 15 6.72 -14.17 16.40
C ARG A 15 5.80 -15.24 16.98
N ARG A 16 6.25 -16.03 17.97
CA ARG A 16 5.38 -16.97 18.70
C ARG A 16 4.45 -16.25 19.68
N ALA A 17 4.82 -15.07 20.17
CA ALA A 17 3.98 -14.27 21.07
C ALA A 17 2.77 -13.64 20.35
N ILE A 18 2.91 -13.30 19.06
CA ILE A 18 1.82 -12.73 18.23
C ILE A 18 0.62 -13.69 18.12
N VAL A 19 0.90 -15.01 18.09
CA VAL A 19 -0.13 -16.06 18.05
C VAL A 19 -0.99 -16.09 19.32
N ALA A 20 -0.42 -15.73 20.48
CA ALA A 20 -1.14 -15.74 21.75
C ALA A 20 -2.05 -14.51 21.93
N SER A 21 -1.62 -13.33 21.45
CA SER A 21 -2.40 -12.08 21.57
C SER A 21 -3.64 -12.06 20.67
N ALA A 22 -3.57 -12.68 19.49
CA ALA A 22 -4.71 -12.84 18.59
C ALA A 22 -5.86 -13.66 19.19
N ALA A 23 -5.55 -14.63 20.07
CA ALA A 23 -6.56 -15.44 20.75
C ALA A 23 -7.35 -14.63 21.80
N ALA A 24 -6.78 -13.56 22.36
CA ALA A 24 -7.45 -12.71 23.35
C ALA A 24 -8.50 -11.77 22.73
N LEU A 25 -8.28 -11.31 21.48
CA LEU A 25 -9.25 -10.49 20.73
C LEU A 25 -10.52 -11.27 20.35
N LEU A 26 -10.46 -12.59 20.27
CA LEU A 26 -11.61 -13.47 20.00
C LEU A 26 -12.56 -13.63 21.20
N ALA A 27 -12.22 -13.10 22.38
CA ALA A 27 -13.01 -13.26 23.61
C ALA A 27 -13.81 -12.01 24.03
N ALA A 28 -13.74 -10.91 23.27
CA ALA A 28 -14.47 -9.69 23.61
C ALA A 28 -15.97 -9.81 23.22
N PRO A 29 -16.92 -9.45 24.12
CA PRO A 29 -18.34 -9.56 23.83
C PRO A 29 -18.79 -8.49 22.83
N VAL A 30 -19.44 -8.95 21.75
CA VAL A 30 -20.08 -8.09 20.74
C VAL A 30 -21.28 -7.37 21.38
N ALA A 31 -21.24 -6.03 21.40
CA ALA A 31 -22.36 -5.22 21.85
C ALA A 31 -23.50 -5.28 20.82
N LYS A 32 -24.72 -5.57 21.30
CA LYS A 32 -25.92 -5.75 20.50
C LYS A 32 -26.50 -4.39 20.07
N VAL A 33 -26.45 -4.08 18.78
CA VAL A 33 -27.07 -2.87 18.20
C VAL A 33 -28.53 -3.16 17.81
N ALA A 34 -29.41 -2.19 18.04
CA ALA A 34 -30.86 -2.25 17.82
C ALA A 34 -31.24 -2.08 16.33
N PRO A 35 -32.39 -2.62 15.87
CA PRO A 35 -32.72 -2.65 14.45
C PRO A 35 -33.28 -1.30 13.98
N ALA A 36 -32.73 -0.78 12.87
CA ALA A 36 -33.27 0.36 12.15
C ALA A 36 -34.28 -0.11 11.07
N ALA A 37 -35.37 0.63 10.93
CA ALA A 37 -36.50 0.32 10.06
C ALA A 37 -36.13 0.34 8.56
N ALA A 38 -36.68 -0.63 7.82
CA ALA A 38 -36.47 -0.79 6.39
C ALA A 38 -37.14 0.33 5.58
N VAL A 39 -36.33 1.16 4.93
CA VAL A 39 -36.78 2.08 3.86
C VAL A 39 -36.57 1.36 2.53
N LEU A 40 -37.64 1.21 1.75
CA LEU A 40 -37.62 0.68 0.38
C LEU A 40 -36.79 1.60 -0.53
N ALA A 41 -35.54 1.23 -0.78
CA ALA A 41 -34.65 1.91 -1.72
C ALA A 41 -34.88 1.39 -3.15
N LEU A 42 -35.14 2.32 -4.08
CA LEU A 42 -35.05 2.04 -5.52
C LEU A 42 -33.63 1.56 -5.90
N PRO A 43 -33.48 0.73 -6.95
CA PRO A 43 -32.17 0.26 -7.38
C PRO A 43 -31.31 1.46 -7.79
N ALA A 44 -30.22 1.68 -7.05
CA ALA A 44 -29.23 2.68 -7.39
C ALA A 44 -28.62 2.36 -8.78
N PRO A 45 -28.41 3.35 -9.65
CA PRO A 45 -27.67 3.13 -10.88
C PRO A 45 -26.30 2.56 -10.52
N VAL A 46 -25.93 1.44 -11.16
CA VAL A 46 -24.62 0.80 -10.96
C VAL A 46 -23.56 1.85 -11.28
N ALA A 47 -22.87 2.35 -10.25
CA ALA A 47 -21.81 3.33 -10.41
C ALA A 47 -20.67 2.68 -11.19
N VAL A 48 -20.60 2.97 -12.49
CA VAL A 48 -19.48 2.52 -13.32
C VAL A 48 -18.24 3.27 -12.85
N ALA A 49 -17.27 2.55 -12.30
CA ALA A 49 -16.02 3.11 -11.82
C ALA A 49 -15.31 3.90 -12.94
N ASP A 50 -14.73 5.05 -12.61
CA ASP A 50 -13.99 5.86 -13.57
C ASP A 50 -12.71 5.13 -14.02
N PRO A 51 -12.55 4.79 -15.31
CA PRO A 51 -11.40 4.03 -15.80
C PRO A 51 -10.06 4.70 -15.49
N ILE A 52 -10.04 6.03 -15.33
CA ILE A 52 -8.80 6.75 -15.02
C ILE A 52 -8.20 6.35 -13.68
N LEU A 53 -9.03 5.98 -12.69
CA LEU A 53 -8.54 5.53 -11.39
C LEU A 53 -7.78 4.20 -11.50
N SER A 54 -8.20 3.33 -12.43
CA SER A 54 -7.48 2.10 -12.72
C SER A 54 -6.17 2.37 -13.45
N ALA A 55 -6.19 3.27 -14.44
CA ALA A 55 -4.98 3.64 -15.18
C ALA A 55 -3.92 4.27 -14.26
N ILE A 56 -4.31 5.13 -13.32
CA ILE A 56 -3.40 5.71 -12.30
C ILE A 56 -2.74 4.61 -11.47
N ARG A 57 -3.51 3.62 -11.01
CA ARG A 57 -2.95 2.48 -10.24
C ARG A 57 -1.99 1.65 -11.07
N THR A 58 -2.32 1.37 -12.33
CA THR A 58 -1.44 0.62 -13.23
C THR A 58 -0.12 1.35 -13.45
N HIS A 59 -0.17 2.66 -13.72
CA HIS A 59 1.01 3.48 -13.87
C HIS A 59 1.88 3.48 -12.61
N ARG A 60 1.30 3.73 -11.42
CA ARG A 60 2.06 3.72 -10.16
C ARG A 60 2.77 2.39 -9.90
N ARG A 61 2.17 1.26 -10.28
CA ARG A 61 2.81 -0.06 -10.16
C ARG A 61 3.96 -0.22 -11.14
N ALA A 62 3.78 0.19 -12.39
CA ALA A 62 4.83 0.10 -13.41
C ALA A 62 6.01 1.00 -13.04
N TRP A 63 5.73 2.23 -12.59
CA TRP A 63 6.73 3.15 -12.07
C TRP A 63 7.50 2.58 -10.87
N ALA A 64 6.79 2.06 -9.85
CA ALA A 64 7.45 1.48 -8.69
C ALA A 64 8.31 0.25 -9.05
N ALA A 65 7.89 -0.56 -10.02
CA ALA A 65 8.68 -1.68 -10.52
C ALA A 65 9.95 -1.20 -11.27
N PHE A 66 9.82 -0.15 -12.10
CA PHE A 66 10.95 0.48 -12.78
C PHE A 66 12.00 1.00 -11.79
N GLN A 67 11.59 1.67 -10.71
CA GLN A 67 12.51 2.24 -9.71
C GLN A 67 13.39 1.21 -8.99
N ILE A 68 12.99 -0.06 -8.95
CA ILE A 68 13.71 -1.12 -8.23
C ILE A 68 14.23 -2.22 -9.18
N ALA A 69 14.05 -2.07 -10.49
CA ALA A 69 14.45 -3.08 -11.46
C ALA A 69 15.99 -3.20 -11.48
N PRO A 70 16.54 -4.43 -11.44
CA PRO A 70 17.98 -4.62 -11.64
C PRO A 70 18.39 -4.26 -13.08
N ASP A 71 19.67 -3.98 -13.30
CA ASP A 71 20.20 -3.48 -14.58
C ASP A 71 19.84 -4.37 -15.79
N ASP A 72 19.74 -5.68 -15.61
CA ASP A 72 19.39 -6.64 -16.66
C ASP A 72 17.88 -6.72 -16.98
N GLU A 73 17.03 -6.15 -16.11
CA GLU A 73 15.58 -6.03 -16.32
C GLU A 73 15.13 -4.57 -16.54
N ALA A 74 16.02 -3.60 -16.33
CA ALA A 74 15.72 -2.17 -16.34
C ALA A 74 15.02 -1.73 -17.64
N GLU A 75 15.52 -2.15 -18.80
CA GLU A 75 14.92 -1.82 -20.11
C GLU A 75 13.47 -2.32 -20.23
N GLY A 76 13.18 -3.52 -19.72
CA GLY A 76 11.83 -4.08 -19.75
C GLY A 76 10.87 -3.35 -18.79
N ALA A 77 11.35 -3.04 -17.59
CA ALA A 77 10.57 -2.31 -16.59
C ALA A 77 10.29 -0.87 -17.02
N GLU A 78 11.28 -0.21 -17.61
CA GLU A 78 11.15 1.10 -18.23
C GLU A 78 10.12 1.10 -19.37
N HIS A 79 10.23 0.15 -20.30
CA HIS A 79 9.26 0.05 -21.40
C HIS A 79 7.83 -0.15 -20.89
N ALA A 80 7.66 -0.95 -19.83
CA ALA A 80 6.37 -1.18 -19.20
C ALA A 80 5.82 0.07 -18.49
N GLU A 81 6.69 0.87 -17.87
CA GLU A 81 6.37 2.16 -17.27
C GLU A 81 5.89 3.14 -18.34
N TYR A 82 6.67 3.30 -19.42
CA TYR A 82 6.34 4.18 -20.54
C TYR A 82 5.00 3.82 -21.18
N GLU A 83 4.77 2.54 -21.45
CA GLU A 83 3.51 2.03 -21.97
C GLU A 83 2.33 2.33 -21.03
N ALA A 84 2.53 2.20 -19.72
CA ALA A 84 1.52 2.54 -18.73
C ALA A 84 1.25 4.05 -18.70
N ALA A 85 2.28 4.88 -18.87
CA ALA A 85 2.18 6.34 -18.92
C ALA A 85 1.39 6.79 -20.15
N MET A 86 1.69 6.24 -21.33
CA MET A 86 0.97 6.54 -22.56
C MET A 86 -0.51 6.15 -22.48
N ARG A 87 -0.81 4.97 -21.92
CA ARG A 87 -2.20 4.55 -21.67
C ARG A 87 -2.91 5.44 -20.66
N LEU A 88 -2.21 5.87 -19.60
CA LEU A 88 -2.75 6.80 -18.61
C LEU A 88 -3.16 8.12 -19.26
N LEU A 89 -2.27 8.73 -20.06
CA LEU A 89 -2.52 9.99 -20.75
C LEU A 89 -3.69 9.90 -21.74
N GLY A 90 -3.82 8.76 -22.43
CA GLY A 90 -4.93 8.49 -23.34
C GLY A 90 -6.25 8.10 -22.67
N THR A 91 -6.27 7.83 -21.36
CA THR A 91 -7.49 7.39 -20.67
C THR A 91 -8.44 8.57 -20.41
N ALA A 92 -9.71 8.42 -20.80
CA ALA A 92 -10.72 9.42 -20.57
C ALA A 92 -11.12 9.49 -19.08
N CYS A 93 -11.23 10.71 -18.54
CA CYS A 93 -11.85 10.94 -17.24
C CYS A 93 -13.37 10.98 -17.42
N ARG A 94 -14.09 10.01 -16.85
CA ARG A 94 -15.57 9.97 -16.95
C ARG A 94 -16.27 10.81 -15.89
N THR A 95 -15.54 11.19 -14.86
CA THR A 95 -16.04 11.93 -13.71
C THR A 95 -15.12 13.12 -13.40
N ARG A 96 -15.69 14.15 -12.77
CA ARG A 96 -14.90 15.28 -12.25
C ARG A 96 -13.87 14.82 -11.21
N SER A 97 -14.25 13.88 -10.33
CA SER A 97 -13.33 13.29 -9.35
C SER A 97 -12.15 12.56 -10.00
N GLY A 98 -12.39 11.84 -11.09
CA GLY A 98 -11.33 11.18 -11.86
C GLY A 98 -10.38 12.18 -12.50
N ALA A 99 -10.90 13.29 -13.02
CA ALA A 99 -10.07 14.37 -13.56
C ALA A 99 -9.19 15.03 -12.49
N HIS A 100 -9.72 15.31 -11.29
CA HIS A 100 -8.91 15.80 -10.17
C HIS A 100 -7.84 14.80 -9.73
N ALA A 101 -8.17 13.51 -9.68
CA ALA A 101 -7.20 12.46 -9.35
C ALA A 101 -6.07 12.40 -10.38
N LEU A 102 -6.38 12.54 -11.68
CA LEU A 102 -5.38 12.60 -12.74
C LEU A 102 -4.50 13.85 -12.62
N ILE A 103 -5.08 15.02 -12.38
CA ILE A 103 -4.32 16.27 -12.16
C ILE A 103 -3.33 16.10 -11.00
N ALA A 104 -3.77 15.55 -9.87
CA ALA A 104 -2.91 15.33 -8.71
C ALA A 104 -1.78 14.33 -9.02
N HIS A 105 -2.10 13.24 -9.72
CA HIS A 105 -1.12 12.24 -10.13
C HIS A 105 -0.07 12.78 -11.10
N LEU A 106 -0.48 13.54 -12.13
CA LEU A 106 0.45 14.13 -13.09
C LEU A 106 1.39 15.15 -12.43
N ARG A 107 0.90 15.93 -11.46
CA ARG A 107 1.75 16.85 -10.68
C ARG A 107 2.81 16.10 -9.88
N TRP A 108 2.41 15.05 -9.16
CA TRP A 108 3.33 14.17 -8.44
C TRP A 108 4.38 13.59 -9.39
N TYR A 109 3.96 13.05 -10.52
CA TYR A 109 4.87 12.39 -11.46
C TYR A 109 5.91 13.35 -12.08
N ILE A 110 5.50 14.59 -12.40
CA ILE A 110 6.42 15.64 -12.84
C ILE A 110 7.47 15.97 -11.76
N GLU A 111 7.07 15.98 -10.49
CA GLU A 111 7.96 16.30 -9.37
C GLU A 111 8.98 15.18 -9.15
N GLU A 112 8.53 13.93 -9.07
CA GLU A 112 9.40 12.76 -8.89
C GLU A 112 10.40 12.61 -10.04
N GLU A 113 9.92 12.72 -11.27
CA GLU A 113 10.78 12.53 -12.45
C GLU A 113 11.41 13.84 -12.93
N SER A 114 11.46 14.88 -12.10
CA SER A 114 11.99 16.19 -12.51
C SER A 114 13.43 16.13 -13.04
N ALA A 115 14.26 15.23 -12.51
CA ALA A 115 15.64 15.01 -12.98
C ALA A 115 15.71 14.24 -14.31
N ASN A 116 14.77 13.32 -14.54
CA ASN A 116 14.77 12.41 -15.69
C ASN A 116 13.95 12.94 -16.87
N LEU A 117 12.82 13.62 -16.63
CA LEU A 117 11.98 14.25 -17.66
C LEU A 117 12.66 15.45 -18.35
N LEU A 118 13.78 15.94 -17.82
CA LEU A 118 14.55 17.08 -18.34
C LEU A 118 15.86 16.67 -19.03
N THR A 119 16.31 15.44 -18.87
CA THR A 119 17.52 14.91 -19.53
C THR A 119 17.06 13.88 -20.55
N CYS A 120 17.54 13.95 -21.79
CA CYS A 120 17.04 13.08 -22.85
C CYS A 120 17.30 11.59 -22.53
N GLY A 121 16.30 10.94 -21.93
CA GLY A 121 16.18 9.51 -21.67
C GLY A 121 14.72 9.10 -21.45
N LEU A 122 14.37 7.95 -22.06
CA LEU A 122 13.29 6.99 -21.72
C LEU A 122 11.84 7.40 -21.97
N GLY A 123 11.62 7.95 -23.17
CA GLY A 123 10.30 8.10 -23.79
C GLY A 123 10.30 8.88 -25.10
N GLY A 124 11.50 9.23 -25.58
CA GLY A 124 11.71 10.40 -26.44
C GLY A 124 11.56 11.70 -25.64
N CYS A 125 12.02 12.80 -26.21
CA CYS A 125 11.90 14.15 -25.64
C CYS A 125 10.44 14.56 -25.34
N ASP A 126 9.47 13.74 -25.74
CA ASP A 126 8.07 14.09 -25.91
C ASP A 126 7.20 13.69 -24.72
N LEU A 127 7.56 12.69 -23.90
CA LEU A 127 6.70 12.24 -22.79
C LEU A 127 6.46 13.35 -21.76
N GLY A 128 7.51 14.06 -21.37
CA GLY A 128 7.39 15.21 -20.46
C GLY A 128 6.48 16.30 -21.03
N ASP A 129 6.54 16.54 -22.34
CA ASP A 129 5.68 17.52 -23.02
C ASP A 129 4.23 17.05 -23.14
N LEU A 130 4.00 15.76 -23.38
CA LEU A 130 2.67 15.16 -23.37
C LEU A 130 2.01 15.25 -21.99
N ILE A 131 2.76 14.96 -20.92
CA ILE A 131 2.29 15.09 -19.54
C ILE A 131 1.93 16.53 -19.22
N ARG A 132 2.83 17.48 -19.52
CA ARG A 132 2.60 18.92 -19.29
C ARG A 132 1.39 19.43 -20.08
N THR A 133 1.25 19.01 -21.33
CA THR A 133 0.12 19.36 -22.20
C THR A 133 -1.18 18.83 -21.63
N ARG A 134 -1.21 17.54 -21.26
CA ARG A 134 -2.40 16.91 -20.70
C ARG A 134 -2.82 17.54 -19.38
N LEU A 135 -1.86 17.87 -18.52
CA LEU A 135 -2.12 18.58 -17.28
C LEU A 135 -2.72 19.98 -17.54
N ALA A 136 -2.17 20.73 -18.51
CA ALA A 136 -2.70 22.04 -18.88
C ALA A 136 -4.14 21.97 -19.41
N GLU A 137 -4.45 20.99 -20.27
CA GLU A 137 -5.82 20.73 -20.74
C GLU A 137 -6.77 20.47 -19.57
N LEU A 138 -6.42 19.55 -18.67
CA LEU A 138 -7.27 19.18 -17.54
C LEU A 138 -7.51 20.35 -16.60
N VAL A 139 -6.49 21.17 -16.34
CA VAL A 139 -6.62 22.38 -15.50
C VAL A 139 -7.55 23.41 -16.16
N LEU A 140 -7.54 23.53 -17.48
CA LEU A 140 -8.47 24.42 -18.20
C LEU A 140 -9.93 23.93 -18.09
N PHE A 141 -10.16 22.63 -18.23
CA PHE A 141 -11.51 22.03 -18.18
C PHE A 141 -12.05 21.80 -16.78
N VAL A 142 -11.18 21.81 -15.77
CA VAL A 142 -11.52 21.70 -14.35
C VAL A 142 -11.15 23.02 -13.66
N PRO A 143 -11.92 24.11 -13.86
CA PRO A 143 -11.56 25.46 -13.41
C PRO A 143 -11.46 25.64 -11.88
N GLU A 144 -11.96 24.68 -11.10
CA GLU A 144 -11.73 24.59 -9.63
C GLU A 144 -10.36 23.95 -9.27
N ALA A 145 -9.47 23.72 -10.24
CA ALA A 145 -8.12 23.20 -10.02
C ALA A 145 -7.06 24.27 -9.65
N SER A 146 -7.48 25.54 -9.50
CA SER A 146 -6.81 26.54 -8.67
C SER A 146 -6.98 26.16 -7.19
N PRO A 147 -6.06 26.48 -6.26
CA PRO A 147 -6.13 25.95 -4.89
C PRO A 147 -7.51 26.27 -4.30
N PRO A 148 -8.27 25.25 -3.85
CA PRO A 148 -9.71 25.36 -3.78
C PRO A 148 -10.11 26.45 -2.78
N ALA A 149 -10.96 27.37 -3.24
CA ALA A 149 -11.93 27.97 -2.34
C ALA A 149 -12.72 26.81 -1.75
N VAL A 150 -12.58 26.65 -0.44
CA VAL A 150 -13.18 25.61 0.38
C VAL A 150 -14.69 25.58 0.11
N ILE A 151 -15.14 24.73 -0.83
CA ILE A 151 -16.33 23.92 -0.55
C ILE A 151 -16.03 23.37 0.83
N ALA A 152 -16.90 23.64 1.81
CA ALA A 152 -16.82 22.99 3.12
C ALA A 152 -17.08 21.48 2.92
N LEU A 153 -16.12 20.81 2.28
CA LEU A 153 -15.74 19.46 2.58
C LEU A 153 -15.61 19.42 4.11
N PRO A 154 -16.14 18.38 4.76
CA PRO A 154 -15.83 18.17 6.17
C PRO A 154 -14.32 18.35 6.33
N ALA A 155 -13.93 19.16 7.33
CA ALA A 155 -12.56 19.59 7.54
C ALA A 155 -11.59 18.45 7.20
N PRO A 156 -10.49 18.71 6.48
CA PRO A 156 -9.55 17.67 6.08
C PRO A 156 -9.33 16.79 7.29
N ARG A 157 -9.83 15.55 7.22
CA ARG A 157 -9.66 14.60 8.31
C ARG A 157 -8.16 14.62 8.56
N GLY A 158 -7.78 14.89 9.81
CA GLY A 158 -6.36 14.89 10.18
C GLY A 158 -5.69 13.62 9.64
N PRO A 159 -4.35 13.64 9.45
CA PRO A 159 -3.63 12.51 8.85
C PRO A 159 -4.17 11.19 9.42
N SER A 160 -4.72 10.32 8.56
CA SER A 160 -5.38 9.09 9.01
C SER A 160 -4.39 8.33 9.88
N THR A 161 -4.74 8.18 11.15
CA THR A 161 -3.92 7.48 12.13
C THR A 161 -3.69 6.03 11.70
N LEU A 162 -4.69 5.44 11.04
CA LEU A 162 -4.58 4.11 10.43
C LEU A 162 -3.54 4.09 9.31
N LEU A 163 -3.59 5.03 8.36
CA LEU A 163 -2.61 5.07 7.27
C LEU A 163 -1.19 5.30 7.79
N ALA A 164 -1.02 6.17 8.78
CA ALA A 164 0.28 6.39 9.41
C ALA A 164 0.81 5.13 10.11
N ALA A 165 -0.06 4.38 10.80
CA ALA A 165 0.31 3.12 11.43
C ALA A 165 0.62 2.02 10.40
N ILE A 166 -0.11 1.96 9.28
CA ILE A 166 0.20 1.05 8.16
C ILE A 166 1.59 1.37 7.60
N GLU A 167 1.93 2.64 7.41
CA GLU A 167 3.25 3.03 6.89
C GLU A 167 4.37 2.72 7.88
N THR A 168 4.12 2.92 9.17
CA THR A 168 5.05 2.58 10.25
C THR A 168 5.32 1.07 10.26
N HIS A 169 4.27 0.25 10.20
CA HIS A 169 4.42 -1.21 10.12
C HIS A 169 5.12 -1.65 8.84
N ARG A 170 4.82 -1.04 7.68
CA ARG A 170 5.51 -1.35 6.42
C ARG A 170 7.01 -1.04 6.48
N SER A 171 7.37 0.12 7.00
CA SER A 171 8.77 0.52 7.20
C SER A 171 9.50 -0.46 8.12
N ALA A 172 8.87 -0.84 9.24
CA ALA A 172 9.46 -1.79 10.18
C ALA A 172 9.60 -3.21 9.57
N ASN A 173 8.61 -3.66 8.79
CA ASN A 173 8.68 -4.94 8.10
C ASN A 173 9.78 -4.97 7.04
N LEU A 174 9.97 -3.87 6.29
CA LEU A 174 11.09 -3.74 5.36
C LEU A 174 12.44 -3.81 6.08
N ALA A 175 12.58 -3.14 7.23
CA ALA A 175 13.78 -3.19 8.06
C ALA A 175 14.10 -4.61 8.55
N VAL A 176 13.07 -5.39 8.95
CA VAL A 176 13.24 -6.81 9.30
C VAL A 176 13.73 -7.61 8.11
N ASN A 177 13.10 -7.48 6.95
CA ASN A 177 13.47 -8.24 5.76
C ASN A 177 14.92 -7.95 5.34
N GLN A 178 15.34 -6.68 5.39
CA GLN A 178 16.70 -6.27 5.12
C GLN A 178 17.69 -6.85 6.15
N ALA A 179 17.41 -6.68 7.45
CA ALA A 179 18.30 -7.17 8.51
C ALA A 179 18.46 -8.70 8.50
N VAL A 180 17.38 -9.44 8.19
CA VAL A 180 17.43 -10.89 8.01
C VAL A 180 18.27 -11.28 6.79
N ALA A 181 18.12 -10.56 5.67
CA ALA A 181 18.93 -10.83 4.48
C ALA A 181 20.43 -10.58 4.74
N ASP A 182 20.76 -9.52 5.46
CA ASP A 182 22.14 -9.20 5.84
C ASP A 182 22.72 -10.24 6.81
N TYR A 183 21.92 -10.72 7.78
CA TYR A 183 22.31 -11.82 8.66
C TYR A 183 22.57 -13.12 7.90
N VAL A 184 21.66 -13.53 7.00
CA VAL A 184 21.82 -14.75 6.20
C VAL A 184 23.09 -14.67 5.36
N ARG A 185 23.37 -13.51 4.75
CA ARG A 185 24.61 -13.30 3.99
C ARG A 185 25.85 -13.42 4.88
N ALA A 186 25.83 -12.79 6.06
CA ALA A 186 26.94 -12.87 7.02
C ALA A 186 27.18 -14.32 7.50
N GLU A 187 26.12 -15.08 7.75
CA GLU A 187 26.20 -16.50 8.11
C GLU A 187 26.81 -17.34 6.98
N GLU A 188 26.33 -17.14 5.74
CA GLU A 188 26.82 -17.85 4.55
C GLU A 188 28.30 -17.56 4.27
N ASP A 189 28.73 -16.31 4.45
CA ASP A 189 30.11 -15.87 4.26
C ASP A 189 31.02 -16.19 5.47
N SER A 190 30.47 -16.73 6.56
CA SER A 190 31.17 -16.91 7.84
C SER A 190 31.83 -15.61 8.33
N ALA A 191 31.12 -14.49 8.15
CA ALA A 191 31.61 -13.16 8.44
C ALA A 191 31.79 -12.97 9.97
N PRO A 192 32.85 -12.28 10.41
CA PRO A 192 33.14 -12.12 11.83
C PRO A 192 32.09 -11.29 12.59
N ASP A 193 31.23 -10.56 11.87
CA ASP A 193 30.15 -9.72 12.38
C ASP A 193 28.76 -10.41 12.35
N GLU A 194 28.69 -11.70 12.03
CA GLU A 194 27.45 -12.49 12.09
C GLU A 194 26.66 -12.28 13.41
N PRO A 195 27.28 -12.30 14.61
CA PRO A 195 26.54 -12.07 15.86
C PRO A 195 25.93 -10.67 15.97
N LEU A 196 26.55 -9.66 15.34
CA LEU A 196 26.02 -8.29 15.31
C LEU A 196 24.82 -8.21 14.36
N MET A 197 24.89 -8.85 13.19
CA MET A 197 23.77 -8.89 12.24
C MET A 197 22.56 -9.60 12.82
N LEU A 198 22.77 -10.69 13.57
CA LEU A 198 21.71 -11.36 14.30
C LEU A 198 21.02 -10.43 15.32
N ALA A 199 21.80 -9.69 16.11
CA ALA A 199 21.25 -8.74 17.09
C ALA A 199 20.48 -7.58 16.42
N ILE A 200 20.90 -7.13 15.23
CA ILE A 200 20.18 -6.12 14.44
C ILE A 200 18.85 -6.69 13.94
N ALA A 201 18.85 -7.93 13.43
CA ALA A 201 17.63 -8.60 12.97
C ALA A 201 16.62 -8.82 14.10
N ASP A 202 17.08 -9.25 15.28
CA ASP A 202 16.24 -9.39 16.48
C ASP A 202 15.58 -8.07 16.87
N ARG A 203 16.37 -6.99 16.91
CA ARG A 203 15.85 -5.66 17.25
C ARG A 203 14.85 -5.15 16.22
N ALA A 204 15.14 -5.28 14.93
CA ALA A 204 14.22 -4.89 13.87
C ALA A 204 12.88 -5.64 14.00
N ALA A 205 12.93 -6.91 14.39
CA ALA A 205 11.71 -7.70 14.57
C ALA A 205 10.91 -7.30 15.81
N GLU A 206 11.56 -6.93 16.92
CA GLU A 206 10.84 -6.34 18.06
C GLU A 206 10.13 -5.04 17.67
N GLU A 207 10.77 -4.19 16.86
CA GLU A 207 10.21 -2.94 16.37
C GLU A 207 9.03 -3.19 15.39
N GLU A 208 9.12 -4.19 14.51
CA GLU A 208 8.00 -4.60 13.64
C GLU A 208 6.81 -5.13 14.44
N VAL A 209 7.05 -5.97 15.44
CA VAL A 209 5.99 -6.47 16.32
C VAL A 209 5.33 -5.33 17.09
N ALA A 210 6.10 -4.36 17.58
CA ALA A 210 5.55 -3.18 18.24
C ALA A 210 4.67 -2.36 17.27
N ALA A 211 5.12 -2.15 16.03
CA ALA A 211 4.37 -1.43 15.01
C ALA A 211 3.09 -2.17 14.60
N LEU A 212 3.14 -3.50 14.46
CA LEU A 212 1.97 -4.32 14.16
C LEU A 212 0.94 -4.24 15.29
N ASN A 213 1.38 -4.37 16.54
CA ASN A 213 0.48 -4.27 17.69
C ASN A 213 -0.16 -2.88 17.77
N ALA A 214 0.60 -1.82 17.50
CA ALA A 214 0.05 -0.47 17.43
C ALA A 214 -1.00 -0.33 16.32
N LEU A 215 -0.75 -0.90 15.14
CA LEU A 215 -1.71 -0.94 14.04
C LEU A 215 -3.00 -1.71 14.40
N LEU A 216 -2.87 -2.90 14.98
CA LEU A 216 -4.00 -3.75 15.36
C LEU A 216 -4.83 -3.18 16.53
N ALA A 217 -4.24 -2.30 17.35
CA ALA A 217 -4.94 -1.59 18.41
C ALA A 217 -5.85 -0.46 17.88
N LEU A 218 -5.67 -0.02 16.63
CA LEU A 218 -6.51 1.01 16.04
C LEU A 218 -7.87 0.45 15.64
N THR A 219 -8.92 1.23 15.90
CA THR A 219 -10.27 0.96 15.39
C THR A 219 -10.46 1.75 14.09
N PRO A 220 -10.70 1.09 12.94
CA PRO A 220 -11.02 1.78 11.70
C PRO A 220 -12.23 2.70 11.88
N ALA A 221 -12.13 3.94 11.43
CA ALA A 221 -13.18 4.95 11.61
C ALA A 221 -14.35 4.76 10.65
N ASP A 222 -14.13 4.13 9.49
CA ASP A 222 -15.15 3.89 8.48
C ASP A 222 -14.84 2.66 7.59
N ALA A 223 -15.75 2.38 6.65
CA ALA A 223 -15.64 1.24 5.74
C ALA A 223 -14.46 1.34 4.76
N GLU A 224 -13.97 2.54 4.46
CA GLU A 224 -12.79 2.72 3.60
C GLU A 224 -11.52 2.33 4.35
N GLU A 225 -11.39 2.76 5.60
CA GLU A 225 -10.30 2.36 6.49
C GLU A 225 -10.32 0.85 6.76
N VAL A 226 -11.50 0.25 6.94
CA VAL A 226 -11.66 -1.22 7.05
C VAL A 226 -11.13 -1.94 5.80
N ARG A 227 -11.53 -1.50 4.60
CA ARG A 227 -11.05 -2.09 3.34
C ARG A 227 -9.54 -1.93 3.18
N THR A 228 -9.01 -0.76 3.56
CA THR A 228 -7.58 -0.46 3.48
C THR A 228 -6.77 -1.37 4.41
N LEU A 229 -7.18 -1.50 5.68
CA LEU A 229 -6.54 -2.40 6.63
C LEU A 229 -6.63 -3.86 6.16
N THR A 230 -7.79 -4.29 5.66
CA THR A 230 -8.00 -5.65 5.16
C THR A 230 -7.08 -5.96 3.98
N ALA A 231 -7.00 -5.06 3.01
CA ALA A 231 -6.11 -5.21 1.86
C ALA A 231 -4.64 -5.28 2.30
N TYR A 232 -4.23 -4.42 3.23
CA TYR A 232 -2.88 -4.41 3.76
C TYR A 232 -2.51 -5.70 4.49
N LEU A 233 -3.35 -6.17 5.43
CA LEU A 233 -3.11 -7.41 6.15
C LEU A 233 -3.12 -8.62 5.20
N SER A 234 -3.89 -8.58 4.12
CA SER A 234 -3.87 -9.63 3.08
C SER A 234 -2.55 -9.64 2.31
N THR A 235 -1.97 -8.47 2.00
CA THR A 235 -0.63 -8.38 1.42
C THR A 235 0.42 -8.93 2.37
N VAL A 236 0.41 -8.47 3.63
CA VAL A 236 1.34 -8.96 4.66
C VAL A 236 1.23 -10.48 4.83
N ALA A 237 0.02 -11.04 4.77
CA ALA A 237 -0.21 -12.48 4.84
C ALA A 237 0.42 -13.27 3.67
N GLN A 238 0.50 -12.68 2.47
CA GLN A 238 1.10 -13.32 1.29
C GLN A 238 2.63 -13.39 1.36
N ASP A 239 3.25 -12.45 2.08
CA ASP A 239 4.70 -12.43 2.31
C ASP A 239 5.14 -13.54 3.27
N PHE A 240 4.23 -14.08 4.08
CA PHE A 240 4.48 -15.30 4.83
C PHE A 240 4.30 -16.52 3.91
N ASP A 241 5.30 -17.41 3.91
CA ASP A 241 5.22 -18.69 3.20
C ASP A 241 3.89 -19.40 3.54
N LYS A 242 3.18 -19.90 2.51
CA LYS A 242 1.79 -20.40 2.62
C LYS A 242 1.62 -21.55 3.61
N GLN A 243 2.72 -22.15 4.07
CA GLN A 243 2.73 -23.21 5.07
C GLN A 243 2.94 -22.71 6.52
N ALA A 244 3.23 -21.42 6.71
CA ALA A 244 3.40 -20.83 8.04
C ALA A 244 2.05 -20.42 8.65
N PHE A 245 1.82 -20.83 9.90
CA PHE A 245 0.63 -20.50 10.69
C PHE A 245 0.28 -18.99 10.71
N GLY A 246 1.28 -18.12 10.55
CA GLY A 246 1.10 -16.66 10.45
C GLY A 246 0.25 -16.23 9.25
N ALA A 247 0.50 -16.78 8.06
CA ALA A 247 -0.26 -16.46 6.84
C ALA A 247 -1.76 -16.76 7.02
N TRP A 248 -2.07 -17.93 7.58
CA TRP A 248 -3.44 -18.36 7.87
C TRP A 248 -4.16 -17.45 8.87
N LEU A 249 -3.46 -16.97 9.90
CA LEU A 249 -4.04 -16.13 10.94
C LEU A 249 -4.45 -14.75 10.39
N PHE A 250 -3.58 -14.11 9.60
CA PHE A 250 -3.87 -12.82 8.98
C PHE A 250 -5.00 -12.90 7.95
N GLU A 251 -5.06 -13.96 7.14
CA GLU A 251 -6.17 -14.21 6.23
C GLU A 251 -7.50 -14.36 7.00
N ARG A 252 -7.49 -15.08 8.13
CA ARG A 252 -8.66 -15.23 9.01
C ARG A 252 -9.13 -13.90 9.59
N PHE A 253 -8.20 -13.05 10.03
CA PHE A 253 -8.51 -11.69 10.50
C PHE A 253 -9.13 -10.82 9.40
N ALA A 254 -8.55 -10.83 8.20
CA ALA A 254 -9.07 -10.10 7.05
C ALA A 254 -10.53 -10.51 6.74
N VAL A 255 -10.82 -11.81 6.75
CA VAL A 255 -12.18 -12.34 6.54
C VAL A 255 -13.14 -11.95 7.67
N MET A 256 -12.70 -12.00 8.93
CA MET A 256 -13.53 -11.60 10.07
C MET A 256 -13.91 -10.12 10.04
N ILE A 257 -12.93 -9.25 9.74
CA ILE A 257 -13.13 -7.82 9.61
C ILE A 257 -14.13 -7.52 8.49
N ALA A 258 -13.98 -8.16 7.33
CA ALA A 258 -14.91 -7.99 6.20
C ALA A 258 -16.34 -8.45 6.52
N ARG A 259 -16.51 -9.53 7.30
CA ARG A 259 -17.83 -10.05 7.70
C ARG A 259 -18.53 -9.21 8.76
N ALA A 260 -17.79 -8.60 9.68
CA ALA A 260 -18.36 -7.72 10.70
C ALA A 260 -19.12 -6.53 10.08
N GLN A 261 -18.74 -6.07 8.88
CA GLN A 261 -19.45 -5.01 8.15
C GLN A 261 -20.76 -5.45 7.49
N ILE A 262 -20.93 -6.74 7.19
CA ILE A 262 -22.18 -7.25 6.59
C ILE A 262 -23.30 -7.30 7.65
N GLN A 263 -22.94 -7.29 8.93
CA GLN A 263 -23.83 -7.48 10.07
C GLN A 263 -24.14 -6.19 10.84
N ALA A 264 -23.45 -5.08 10.54
CA ALA A 264 -23.65 -3.75 11.12
C ALA A 264 -24.47 -2.87 10.17
#